data_AF-A0AAE4ZBM2-F1
#
_entry.id   AF-A0AAE4ZBM2-F1
#
_cell.length_a   1.000
_cell.length_b   1.000
_cell.length_c   1.000
_cell.angle_alpha   90.00
_cell.angle_beta   90.00
_cell.angle_gamma   90.00
#
_symmetry.space_group_name_H-M   'P 1'
#
loop_
_entity.id
_entity.type
_entity.pdbx_description
1 polymer ?
#
loop_
_entity_poly.entity_id
_entity_poly.type
_entity_poly.pdbx_seq_one_letter_code
_entity_poly.pdbx_strand_id
1 'polypeptide(L)'
;MPNREPGPWAAVFVLVVIVVLGLIFASCAGAQGVQPPPDSLAHDWGAKRVKGRTPIEPTPMHIAIYEMMEGCTGISGDPDRVHWSMAWSIEDAETGEIKASMWSGTDGYRQIILAKEWAFSGHYISHEVLHDLYDGPAPMDTAMRCLFFWWNLREARP
;
A
#
# COMPACT_ATOMS: atom_id res chain seq x y z
N MET A 1 19.80 -42.87 -47.86
CA MET A 1 19.57 -42.31 -46.51
C MET A 1 18.07 -42.32 -46.26
N PRO A 2 17.52 -43.18 -45.39
CA PRO A 2 16.10 -43.13 -45.07
C PRO A 2 15.83 -42.15 -43.91
N ASN A 3 14.90 -41.23 -44.14
CA ASN A 3 14.34 -40.33 -43.13
C ASN A 3 13.67 -41.16 -42.02
N ARG A 4 14.18 -41.02 -40.80
CA ARG A 4 13.60 -41.61 -39.59
C ARG A 4 12.43 -40.73 -39.16
N GLU A 5 11.21 -41.25 -39.27
CA GLU A 5 10.06 -40.64 -38.62
C GLU A 5 10.24 -40.69 -37.09
N PRO A 6 9.88 -39.61 -36.37
CA PRO A 6 9.97 -39.61 -34.92
C PRO A 6 8.96 -40.61 -34.33
N GLY A 7 9.48 -41.58 -33.58
CA GLY A 7 8.67 -42.61 -32.92
C GLY A 7 7.72 -42.04 -31.87
N PRO A 8 6.72 -42.82 -31.43
CA PRO A 8 5.60 -42.40 -30.57
C PRO A 8 6.04 -41.84 -29.20
N TRP A 9 7.30 -42.04 -28.82
CA TRP A 9 7.89 -41.50 -27.60
C TRP A 9 8.15 -40.00 -27.64
N ALA A 10 8.37 -39.40 -28.83
CA ALA A 10 8.59 -37.96 -28.96
C ALA A 10 7.34 -37.14 -28.57
N ALA A 11 6.14 -37.65 -28.87
CA ALA A 11 4.89 -37.00 -28.50
C ALA A 11 4.61 -37.05 -26.99
N VAL A 12 5.02 -38.14 -26.32
CA VAL A 12 4.84 -38.30 -24.86
C VAL A 12 5.74 -37.33 -24.08
N PHE A 13 6.99 -37.14 -24.52
CA PHE A 13 7.89 -36.18 -23.88
C PHE A 13 7.41 -34.73 -23.99
N VAL A 14 6.84 -34.34 -25.13
CA VAL A 14 6.27 -32.99 -25.32
C VAL A 14 5.05 -32.78 -24.42
N LEU A 15 4.18 -33.78 -24.28
CA LEU A 15 3.00 -33.68 -23.43
C LEU A 15 3.37 -33.56 -21.93
N VAL A 16 4.36 -34.33 -21.46
CA VAL A 16 4.82 -34.29 -20.06
C VAL A 16 5.47 -32.94 -19.73
N VAL A 17 6.28 -32.37 -20.65
CA VAL A 17 6.89 -31.05 -20.43
C VAL A 17 5.84 -29.94 -20.38
N ILE A 18 4.79 -30.01 -21.20
CA ILE A 18 3.70 -29.02 -21.18
C ILE A 18 2.88 -29.10 -19.88
N VAL A 19 2.60 -30.31 -19.38
CA VAL A 19 1.84 -30.50 -18.13
C VAL A 19 2.65 -30.04 -16.91
N VAL A 20 3.96 -30.33 -16.87
CA VAL A 20 4.83 -29.89 -15.76
C VAL A 20 5.06 -28.37 -15.80
N LEU A 21 5.25 -27.76 -16.97
CA LEU A 21 5.33 -26.30 -17.09
C LEU A 21 3.99 -25.62 -16.76
N GLY A 22 2.86 -26.21 -17.15
CA GLY A 22 1.53 -25.70 -16.78
C GLY A 22 1.25 -25.73 -15.28
N LEU A 23 1.75 -26.73 -14.56
CA LEU A 23 1.60 -26.85 -13.10
C LEU A 23 2.52 -25.91 -12.31
N ILE A 24 3.70 -25.55 -12.85
CA ILE A 24 4.60 -24.57 -12.22
C ILE A 24 4.03 -23.15 -12.36
N PHE A 25 3.37 -22.82 -13.47
CA PHE A 25 2.70 -21.51 -13.63
C PHE A 25 1.38 -21.39 -12.86
N ALA A 26 0.77 -22.49 -12.42
CA ALA A 26 -0.45 -22.47 -11.62
C ALA A 26 -0.23 -22.16 -10.13
N SER A 27 1.03 -22.05 -9.68
CA SER A 27 1.35 -21.84 -8.25
C SER A 27 1.59 -20.38 -7.85
N CYS A 28 1.46 -19.42 -8.78
CA CYS A 28 1.58 -17.98 -8.46
C CYS A 28 0.24 -17.23 -8.38
N ALA A 29 -0.89 -17.91 -8.65
CA ALA A 29 -2.23 -17.32 -8.55
C ALA A 29 -2.84 -17.60 -7.17
N GLY A 30 -2.16 -17.14 -6.11
CA GLY A 30 -2.50 -17.47 -4.73
C GLY A 30 -2.36 -16.32 -3.74
N ALA A 31 -2.36 -15.08 -4.21
CA ALA A 31 -2.75 -13.95 -3.38
C ALA A 31 -4.08 -13.45 -3.94
N GLN A 32 -5.19 -14.05 -3.48
CA GLN A 32 -6.48 -13.38 -3.55
C GLN A 32 -6.36 -12.17 -2.62
N GLY A 33 -5.76 -11.09 -3.14
CA GLY A 33 -5.83 -9.79 -2.51
C GLY A 33 -7.31 -9.51 -2.31
N VAL A 34 -7.68 -9.24 -1.06
CA VAL A 34 -8.99 -8.69 -0.70
C VAL A 34 -9.28 -7.60 -1.72
N GLN A 35 -10.28 -7.81 -2.59
CA GLN A 35 -10.63 -6.79 -3.56
C GLN A 35 -11.03 -5.53 -2.78
N PRO A 36 -10.41 -4.37 -3.05
CA PRO A 36 -10.85 -3.14 -2.42
C PRO A 36 -12.34 -2.95 -2.71
N PRO A 37 -13.14 -2.56 -1.70
CA PRO A 37 -14.56 -2.33 -1.93
C PRO A 37 -14.76 -1.19 -2.97
N PRO A 38 -15.86 -1.24 -3.75
CA PRO A 38 -16.00 -0.50 -5.00
C PRO A 38 -16.00 1.03 -4.87
N ASP A 39 -15.42 1.72 -5.85
CA ASP A 39 -14.97 3.13 -5.81
C ASP A 39 -16.07 4.23 -5.84
N SER A 40 -17.37 3.91 -5.84
CA SER A 40 -18.43 4.89 -6.13
C SER A 40 -19.39 5.23 -4.98
N LEU A 41 -19.28 4.55 -3.85
CA LEU A 41 -20.12 4.78 -2.66
C LEU A 41 -19.24 5.27 -1.52
N ALA A 42 -19.77 6.14 -0.66
CA ALA A 42 -19.09 6.46 0.60
C ALA A 42 -18.90 5.14 1.35
N HIS A 43 -17.65 4.73 1.57
CA HIS A 43 -17.36 3.54 2.34
C HIS A 43 -17.08 3.94 3.77
N ASP A 44 -17.81 3.33 4.69
CA ASP A 44 -17.57 3.47 6.13
C ASP A 44 -16.36 2.61 6.49
N TRP A 45 -15.23 3.27 6.71
CA TRP A 45 -14.01 2.67 7.26
C TRP A 45 -14.01 2.93 8.77
N GLY A 46 -14.73 2.09 9.51
CA GLY A 46 -14.96 2.31 10.94
C GLY A 46 -15.69 3.63 11.20
N ALA A 47 -15.00 4.59 11.81
CA ALA A 47 -15.55 5.91 12.15
C ALA A 47 -15.39 6.97 11.04
N LYS A 48 -14.98 6.59 9.82
CA LYS A 48 -14.75 7.53 8.70
C LYS A 48 -15.58 7.18 7.48
N ARG A 49 -16.09 8.21 6.80
CA ARG A 49 -16.72 8.12 5.47
C ARG A 49 -15.72 8.56 4.40
N VAL A 50 -15.37 7.65 3.49
CA VAL A 50 -14.43 7.93 2.40
C VAL A 50 -15.17 7.99 1.07
N LYS A 51 -15.07 9.11 0.35
CA LYS A 51 -15.75 9.32 -0.95
C LYS A 51 -14.75 9.41 -2.10
N GLY A 52 -15.07 8.76 -3.22
CA GLY A 52 -14.26 8.81 -4.44
C GLY A 52 -12.85 8.28 -4.22
N ARG A 53 -12.74 7.16 -3.51
CA ARG A 53 -11.44 6.52 -3.27
C ARG A 53 -10.90 5.98 -4.59
N THR A 54 -9.61 6.13 -4.83
CA THR A 54 -8.92 5.54 -5.97
C THR A 54 -7.57 5.00 -5.49
N PRO A 55 -7.29 3.71 -5.69
CA PRO A 55 -5.97 3.15 -5.43
C PRO A 55 -4.89 3.89 -6.21
N ILE A 56 -3.73 4.07 -5.59
CA ILE A 56 -2.57 4.67 -6.24
C ILE A 56 -1.32 3.85 -5.94
N GLU A 57 -0.35 3.92 -6.85
CA GLU A 57 1.00 3.51 -6.52
C GLU A 57 1.69 4.62 -5.70
N PRO A 58 2.44 4.28 -4.64
CA PRO A 58 3.20 5.27 -3.90
C PRO A 58 4.25 5.93 -4.81
N THR A 59 4.30 7.25 -4.79
CA THR A 59 5.35 8.00 -5.49
C THR A 59 6.70 7.91 -4.75
N PRO A 60 7.83 8.22 -5.39
CA PRO A 60 9.14 8.24 -4.72
C PRO A 60 9.19 9.12 -3.47
N MET A 61 8.36 10.18 -3.41
CA MET A 61 8.25 11.02 -2.21
C MET A 61 7.59 10.28 -1.04
N HIS A 62 6.58 9.46 -1.29
CA HIS A 62 5.94 8.65 -0.25
C HIS A 62 6.96 7.67 0.34
N ILE A 63 7.71 6.98 -0.53
CA ILE A 63 8.75 6.03 -0.12
C ILE A 63 9.84 6.73 0.68
N ALA A 64 10.37 7.86 0.20
CA ALA A 64 11.41 8.60 0.92
C ALA A 64 10.95 9.11 2.30
N ILE A 65 9.67 9.51 2.42
CA ILE A 65 9.09 9.88 3.72
C ILE A 65 8.98 8.66 4.62
N TYR A 66 8.58 7.51 4.06
CA TYR A 66 8.50 6.25 4.79
C TYR A 66 9.85 5.89 5.42
N GLU A 67 10.90 5.81 4.60
CA GLU A 67 12.28 5.52 5.04
C GLU A 67 12.78 6.49 6.11
N MET A 68 12.45 7.77 5.97
CA MET A 68 12.81 8.78 6.96
C MET A 68 12.08 8.59 8.29
N MET A 69 10.81 8.16 8.26
CA MET A 69 10.08 7.84 9.50
C MET A 69 10.62 6.57 10.16
N GLU A 70 11.02 5.56 9.39
CA GLU A 70 11.75 4.40 9.91
C GLU A 70 13.04 4.85 10.61
N GLY A 71 13.84 5.70 9.96
CA GLY A 71 15.05 6.26 10.54
C GLY A 71 14.81 7.09 11.81
N CYS A 72 13.72 7.87 11.86
CA CYS A 72 13.39 8.69 13.02
C CYS A 72 12.85 7.90 14.22
N THR A 73 12.06 6.86 13.94
CA THR A 73 11.43 6.01 14.96
C THR A 73 12.33 4.87 15.41
N GLY A 74 13.25 4.42 14.55
CA GLY A 74 14.01 3.18 14.72
C GLY A 74 13.20 1.92 14.46
N ILE A 75 11.98 2.03 13.92
CA ILE A 75 11.10 0.91 13.61
C ILE A 75 11.21 0.60 12.12
N SER A 76 11.50 -0.64 11.77
CA SER A 76 11.47 -1.10 10.39
C SER A 76 10.03 -1.43 9.97
N GLY A 77 9.64 -0.91 8.81
CA GLY A 77 8.40 -1.19 8.12
C GLY A 77 8.65 -1.79 6.74
N ASP A 78 7.61 -1.74 5.91
CA ASP A 78 7.65 -2.20 4.53
C ASP A 78 6.59 -1.38 3.78
N PRO A 79 6.98 -0.41 2.95
CA PRO A 79 6.02 0.44 2.25
C PRO A 79 5.21 -0.31 1.18
N ASP A 80 5.70 -1.46 0.68
CA ASP A 80 5.04 -2.25 -0.36
C ASP A 80 3.86 -3.06 0.19
N ARG A 81 3.82 -3.30 1.51
CA ARG A 81 2.67 -3.93 2.19
C ARG A 81 1.48 -2.97 2.39
N VAL A 82 1.69 -1.67 2.19
CA VAL A 82 0.70 -0.63 2.44
C VAL A 82 -0.10 -0.37 1.17
N HIS A 83 -1.41 -0.50 1.25
CA HIS A 83 -2.31 -0.10 0.17
C HIS A 83 -2.50 1.42 0.18
N TRP A 84 -1.96 2.09 -0.82
CA TRP A 84 -2.07 3.53 -0.97
C TRP A 84 -3.32 3.89 -1.76
N SER A 85 -4.03 4.93 -1.32
CA SER A 85 -5.18 5.46 -2.04
C SER A 85 -5.28 6.96 -1.89
N MET A 86 -5.88 7.61 -2.89
CA MET A 86 -6.39 8.97 -2.75
C MET A 86 -7.91 8.95 -2.59
N ALA A 87 -8.47 9.97 -1.97
CA ALA A 87 -9.92 10.17 -1.89
C ALA A 87 -10.31 11.62 -2.21
N TRP A 88 -11.53 11.85 -2.69
CA TRP A 88 -12.05 13.21 -2.86
C TRP A 88 -12.35 13.87 -1.51
N SER A 89 -12.94 13.11 -0.58
CA SER A 89 -13.09 13.53 0.81
C SER A 89 -12.94 12.36 1.76
N ILE A 90 -12.45 12.68 2.96
CA ILE A 90 -12.45 11.81 4.12
C ILE A 90 -13.17 12.60 5.21
N GLU A 91 -14.25 12.05 5.73
CA GLU A 91 -15.11 12.69 6.72
C GLU A 91 -15.15 11.84 7.98
N ASP A 92 -15.10 12.47 9.14
CA ASP A 92 -15.54 11.82 10.36
C ASP A 92 -17.04 11.47 10.26
N ALA A 93 -17.40 10.21 10.52
CA ALA A 93 -18.77 9.74 10.34
C ALA A 93 -19.73 10.33 11.38
N GLU A 94 -19.23 10.67 12.58
CA GLU A 94 -20.03 11.22 13.67
C GLU A 94 -20.13 12.74 13.58
N THR A 95 -19.00 13.42 13.36
CA THR A 95 -18.94 14.89 13.40
C THR A 95 -19.05 15.55 12.03
N GLY A 96 -18.83 14.81 10.95
CA GLY A 96 -18.74 15.35 9.58
C GLY A 96 -17.46 16.15 9.31
N GLU A 97 -16.51 16.16 10.26
CA GLU A 97 -15.25 16.90 10.10
C GLU A 97 -14.40 16.34 8.96
N ILE A 98 -13.93 17.20 8.08
CA ILE A 98 -13.05 16.83 6.97
C ILE A 98 -11.65 16.51 7.51
N LYS A 99 -11.13 15.34 7.11
CA LYS A 99 -9.79 14.89 7.45
C LYS A 99 -8.89 14.93 6.22
N ALA A 100 -7.64 15.33 6.43
CA ALA A 100 -6.64 15.39 5.37
C ALA A 100 -6.15 14.01 4.94
N SER A 101 -6.18 13.05 5.86
CA SER A 101 -5.62 11.71 5.68
C SER A 101 -6.22 10.74 6.70
N MET A 102 -5.98 9.44 6.46
CA MET A 102 -6.41 8.34 7.31
C MET A 102 -5.50 7.13 7.11
N TRP A 103 -5.12 6.50 8.22
CA TRP A 103 -4.58 5.15 8.26
C TRP A 103 -5.65 4.18 8.78
N SER A 104 -5.64 2.97 8.24
CA SER A 104 -6.45 1.85 8.70
C SER A 104 -5.63 0.56 8.64
N GLY A 105 -5.49 -0.11 9.79
CA GLY A 105 -4.93 -1.45 9.91
C GLY A 105 -5.96 -2.43 10.46
N THR A 106 -6.29 -3.51 9.77
CA THR A 106 -7.13 -4.60 10.30
C THR A 106 -6.71 -5.93 9.68
N ASP A 107 -6.51 -6.96 10.51
CA ASP A 107 -6.24 -8.34 10.09
C ASP A 107 -5.12 -8.49 9.04
N GLY A 108 -4.03 -7.74 9.21
CA GLY A 108 -2.88 -7.76 8.30
C GLY A 108 -3.05 -6.92 7.03
N TYR A 109 -4.23 -6.34 6.80
CA TYR A 109 -4.46 -5.34 5.76
C TYR A 109 -4.12 -3.95 6.29
N ARG A 110 -3.22 -3.25 5.61
CA ARG A 110 -2.72 -1.91 5.97
C ARG A 110 -2.98 -0.94 4.84
N GLN A 111 -3.62 0.18 5.16
CA GLN A 111 -4.02 1.15 4.16
C GLN A 111 -3.79 2.58 4.64
N ILE A 112 -3.25 3.39 3.74
CA ILE A 112 -3.16 4.84 3.90
C ILE A 112 -4.01 5.49 2.81
N ILE A 113 -4.95 6.34 3.23
CA ILE A 113 -5.81 7.12 2.36
C ILE A 113 -5.48 8.59 2.57
N LEU A 114 -5.11 9.28 1.49
CA LEU A 114 -4.83 10.70 1.51
C LEU A 114 -5.97 11.43 0.76
N ALA A 115 -6.56 12.45 1.37
CA ALA A 115 -7.46 13.28 0.60
C ALA A 115 -6.66 14.06 -0.47
N LYS A 116 -7.21 14.14 -1.69
CA LYS A 116 -6.49 14.52 -2.91
C LYS A 116 -5.72 15.84 -2.79
N GLU A 117 -6.27 16.81 -2.07
CA GLU A 117 -5.67 18.13 -1.84
C GLU A 117 -4.40 18.08 -0.96
N TRP A 118 -4.26 17.02 -0.16
CA TRP A 118 -3.17 16.83 0.78
C TRP A 118 -2.27 15.64 0.46
N ALA A 119 -2.54 14.93 -0.64
CA ALA A 119 -1.82 13.71 -1.05
C ALA A 119 -0.31 13.90 -1.28
N PHE A 120 0.16 15.14 -1.38
CA PHE A 120 1.59 15.46 -1.52
C PHE A 120 2.15 16.28 -0.35
N SER A 121 1.37 16.43 0.72
CA SER A 121 1.83 17.05 1.95
C SER A 121 2.60 16.04 2.76
N GLY A 122 3.92 16.21 2.84
CA GLY A 122 4.72 15.27 3.61
C GLY A 122 4.44 15.29 5.10
N HIS A 123 3.80 16.33 5.65
CA HIS A 123 3.28 16.30 7.03
C HIS A 123 2.22 15.20 7.20
N TYR A 124 1.21 15.17 6.34
CA TYR A 124 0.13 14.18 6.42
C TYR A 124 0.59 12.78 6.01
N ILE A 125 1.48 12.67 5.02
CA ILE A 125 2.10 11.38 4.69
C ILE A 125 2.90 10.85 5.89
N SER A 126 3.74 11.68 6.51
CA SER A 126 4.53 11.27 7.69
C SER A 126 3.61 10.85 8.84
N HIS A 127 2.50 11.58 9.06
CA HIS A 127 1.52 11.25 10.08
C HIS A 127 0.93 9.84 9.89
N GLU A 128 0.48 9.51 8.67
CA GLU A 128 -0.10 8.19 8.41
C GLU A 128 0.94 7.07 8.37
N VAL A 129 2.17 7.35 7.94
CA VAL A 129 3.27 6.39 8.04
C VAL A 129 3.58 6.06 9.50
N LEU A 130 3.56 7.05 10.41
CA LEU A 130 3.75 6.78 11.83
C LEU A 130 2.65 5.86 12.36
N HIS A 131 1.42 6.00 11.89
CA HIS A 131 0.36 5.06 12.22
C HIS A 131 0.65 3.63 11.73
N ASP A 132 1.18 3.49 10.52
CA ASP A 132 1.60 2.19 10.02
C ASP A 132 2.73 1.57 10.85
N LEU A 133 3.80 2.32 11.11
CA LEU A 133 4.97 1.81 11.85
C LEU A 133 4.62 1.37 13.28
N TYR A 134 3.71 2.08 13.94
CA TYR A 134 3.26 1.74 15.30
C TYR A 134 2.07 0.80 15.35
N ASP A 135 1.49 0.42 14.20
CA ASP A 135 0.24 -0.33 14.11
C ASP A 135 -0.90 0.35 14.90
N GLY A 136 -0.98 1.68 14.82
CA GLY A 136 -1.89 2.49 15.61
C GLY A 136 -1.31 3.86 15.99
N PRO A 137 -1.83 4.52 17.04
CA PRO A 137 -1.34 5.84 17.42
C PRO A 137 0.12 5.79 17.90
N ALA A 138 0.98 6.56 17.25
CA ALA A 138 2.36 6.75 17.71
C ALA A 138 2.39 7.52 19.05
N PRO A 139 3.36 7.23 19.94
CA PRO A 139 3.59 8.03 21.15
C PRO A 139 3.77 9.51 20.79
N MET A 140 3.07 10.39 21.51
CA MET A 140 2.99 11.83 21.18
C MET A 140 4.38 12.49 21.12
N ASP A 141 5.28 12.14 22.03
CA ASP A 141 6.65 12.65 22.05
C ASP A 141 7.43 12.28 20.78
N THR A 142 7.28 11.04 20.31
CA THR A 142 7.91 10.54 19.09
C THR A 142 7.27 11.14 17.86
N ALA A 143 5.93 11.19 17.81
CA ALA A 143 5.19 11.80 16.71
C ALA A 143 5.60 13.27 16.53
N MET A 144 5.64 14.04 17.62
CA MET A 144 6.11 15.43 17.60
C MET A 144 7.55 15.49 17.09
N ARG A 145 8.48 14.74 17.69
CA ARG A 145 9.89 14.75 17.25
C ARG A 145 10.04 14.45 15.76
N CYS A 146 9.39 13.42 15.24
CA CYS A 146 9.52 12.98 13.86
C CYS A 146 8.80 13.88 12.86
N LEU A 147 7.62 14.41 13.20
CA LEU A 147 6.90 15.36 12.36
C LEU A 147 7.59 16.73 12.31
N PHE A 148 8.13 17.21 13.44
CA PHE A 148 8.93 18.44 13.49
C PHE A 148 10.27 18.30 12.77
N PHE A 149 10.91 17.13 12.83
CA PHE A 149 12.13 16.87 12.06
C PHE A 149 11.89 17.06 10.56
N TRP A 150 10.75 16.57 10.03
CA TRP A 150 10.39 16.81 8.63
C TRP A 150 10.16 18.29 8.30
N TRP A 151 9.49 19.03 9.19
CA TRP A 151 9.27 20.47 9.03
C TRP A 151 10.59 21.23 8.89
N ASN A 152 11.55 20.95 9.78
CA ASN A 152 12.85 21.60 9.80
C ASN A 152 13.74 21.22 8.60
N LEU A 153 13.63 19.99 8.07
CA LEU A 153 14.34 19.58 6.85
C LEU A 153 13.82 20.28 5.59
N ARG A 154 12.58 20.78 5.57
CA ARG A 154 12.05 21.59 4.46
C ARG A 154 12.63 23.00 4.45
N GLU A 155 12.76 23.61 5.62
CA GLU A 155 13.32 24.97 5.78
C GLU A 155 14.85 24.99 5.61
N ALA A 156 15.53 23.86 5.81
CA ALA A 156 16.97 23.73 5.63
C ALA A 156 17.45 23.49 4.19
N ARG A 157 16.54 23.42 3.20
CA ARG A 157 16.94 23.39 1.78
C ARG A 157 17.15 24.82 1.28
N PRO A 158 18.36 25.17 0.78
CA PRO A 158 18.65 26.50 0.23
C PRO A 158 17.82 26.82 -1.02
#